data_AF-A0A1I4ICT6-F1
#
_entry.id   AF-A0A1I4ICT6-F1
#
_cell.length_a   1.000
_cell.length_b   1.000
_cell.length_c   1.000
_cell.angle_alpha   90.00
_cell.angle_beta   90.00
_cell.angle_gamma   90.00
#
_symmetry.space_group_name_H-M   'P 1'
#
loop_
_entity.id
_entity.type
_entity.pdbx_description
1 polymer ?
#
loop_
_entity_poly.entity_id
_entity_poly.type
_entity_poly.pdbx_seq_one_letter_code
_entity_poly.pdbx_strand_id
1 'polypeptide(L)'
;MKKNNIIFFYEKLKSRIALSMLIIFGLLTIFTNLEAKVKGNQEITKQTISQDVQSANSIYPPIGRDWIQVKIPLSVGYYSTADSQHKNISSNMYKIDNLSDYPVKIELSGFVGNDGISNPIITGIRDLSMVLDTTSISLVTNGISENFNDTDKSSNLYILGSGSTSPASGNFKGQSSGVFSFTGATDSNIDIKKELLLDNQLNFTLTGLDGDGNIPSDKTTLEVHDIEIKLGNPWNAEDNYDQGKNELGNNLSFDKVVVSGDIPDINNPGVYTVSYNYRDVTKAAKVIVSNEISFMNQTWDIIKGPNTMGKDNYLIAMQNSIGKSKFSNLNTYYINDTAWDGYQDSIVKPIVEKWYSDNISGTVYENNVLPIILPNPKFENMKILGWTSHNSGEGNDFAYLQINQPGSYPTKIDNVYGTKKAFLMSGSDLSNGNGPYGQLSYAAIDHLDKIYSLGIGTNWLRTPGYNYQQASVLYPGYYQLGGQSLSNNFDVVPSLVVHLE
;
A
#
# COMPACT_ATOMS: atom_id res chain seq x y z
N MET A 1 -5.05 29.22 -3.93
CA MET A 1 -6.05 29.51 -4.97
C MET A 1 -7.30 28.68 -4.68
N LYS A 2 -8.42 29.38 -4.57
CA LYS A 2 -9.85 28.98 -4.49
C LYS A 2 -10.26 27.67 -3.77
N LYS A 3 -10.67 27.84 -2.51
CA LYS A 3 -11.82 27.17 -1.88
C LYS A 3 -13.10 27.49 -2.68
N ASN A 4 -13.99 26.53 -2.85
CA ASN A 4 -15.42 26.80 -3.11
C ASN A 4 -16.27 25.90 -2.22
N ASN A 5 -16.83 26.50 -1.16
CA ASN A 5 -18.06 26.06 -0.52
C ASN A 5 -19.22 26.31 -1.50
N ILE A 6 -20.18 25.39 -1.60
CA ILE A 6 -21.49 25.69 -2.18
C ILE A 6 -22.56 25.33 -1.16
N ILE A 7 -23.19 26.39 -0.67
CA ILE A 7 -24.44 26.46 0.10
C ILE A 7 -25.58 26.48 -0.93
N PHE A 8 -26.71 25.83 -0.65
CA PHE A 8 -27.99 26.24 -1.19
C PHE A 8 -28.99 26.51 -0.06
N PHE A 9 -29.63 27.68 -0.15
CA PHE A 9 -30.70 28.18 0.71
C PHE A 9 -31.80 28.80 -0.19
N TYR A 10 -33.02 28.87 0.35
CA TYR A 10 -34.23 29.62 -0.08
C TYR A 10 -35.17 28.99 -1.14
N GLU A 11 -36.51 29.17 -1.13
CA GLU A 11 -37.38 30.15 -0.44
C GLU A 11 -38.83 29.64 -0.14
N LYS A 12 -39.62 30.48 0.55
CA LYS A 12 -40.86 30.20 1.30
C LYS A 12 -42.07 30.96 0.69
N LEU A 13 -43.28 30.35 0.74
CA LEU A 13 -44.63 30.96 0.94
C LEU A 13 -45.56 31.47 -0.22
N LYS A 14 -46.88 31.26 0.03
CA LYS A 14 -48.15 31.90 -0.45
C LYS A 14 -48.88 31.23 -1.63
N SER A 15 -50.22 31.15 -1.77
CA SER A 15 -51.46 31.40 -0.99
C SER A 15 -52.63 31.32 -2.01
N ARG A 16 -53.83 30.78 -1.67
CA ARG A 16 -55.14 31.47 -1.80
C ARG A 16 -56.37 30.59 -1.51
N ILE A 17 -57.34 31.24 -0.88
CA ILE A 17 -58.67 30.82 -0.40
C ILE A 17 -59.71 30.95 -1.53
N ALA A 18 -60.73 30.08 -1.57
CA ALA A 18 -62.07 30.44 -2.05
C ALA A 18 -63.15 29.67 -1.27
N LEU A 19 -64.03 30.43 -0.63
CA LEU A 19 -65.22 30.00 0.11
C LEU A 19 -66.44 30.42 -0.74
N SER A 20 -67.41 29.53 -0.97
CA SER A 20 -68.77 29.94 -1.39
C SER A 20 -69.82 28.87 -1.00
N MET A 21 -70.88 29.35 -0.34
CA MET A 21 -72.01 28.69 0.32
C MET A 21 -72.98 27.92 -0.61
N LEU A 22 -73.63 26.86 -0.10
CA LEU A 22 -75.10 26.77 0.02
C LEU A 22 -75.52 25.68 1.04
N ILE A 23 -76.46 26.03 1.92
CA ILE A 23 -77.02 25.23 3.02
C ILE A 23 -78.25 24.45 2.51
N ILE A 24 -78.47 23.20 2.95
CA ILE A 24 -79.70 22.66 3.58
C ILE A 24 -79.61 21.13 3.84
N PHE A 25 -79.61 20.81 5.15
CA PHE A 25 -79.97 19.59 5.89
C PHE A 25 -79.49 18.18 5.50
N GLY A 26 -78.69 17.58 6.41
CA GLY A 26 -78.68 16.13 6.66
C GLY A 26 -77.33 15.60 7.17
N LEU A 27 -77.21 15.41 8.50
CA LEU A 27 -76.17 14.64 9.21
C LEU A 27 -74.74 14.66 8.64
N LEU A 28 -73.85 15.46 9.25
CA LEU A 28 -72.40 15.34 9.08
C LEU A 28 -71.89 14.19 9.97
N THR A 29 -71.63 13.02 9.38
CA THR A 29 -70.81 11.98 10.00
C THR A 29 -69.39 12.10 9.42
N ILE A 30 -68.44 12.54 10.24
CA ILE A 30 -67.02 12.59 9.89
C ILE A 30 -66.47 11.16 10.00
N PHE A 31 -66.01 10.58 8.90
CA PHE A 31 -65.14 9.40 8.91
C PHE A 31 -63.70 9.89 8.79
N THR A 32 -62.87 9.62 9.79
CA THR A 32 -61.41 9.77 9.73
C THR A 32 -60.80 8.44 9.30
N ASN A 33 -60.11 8.44 8.17
CA ASN A 33 -59.38 7.28 7.63
C ASN A 33 -58.04 7.10 8.36
N LEU A 34 -57.49 5.88 8.35
CA LEU A 34 -56.03 5.69 8.40
C LEU A 34 -55.49 6.03 7.00
N GLU A 35 -54.75 7.12 6.83
CA GLU A 35 -54.02 7.39 5.59
C GLU A 35 -52.53 7.62 5.87
N ALA A 36 -51.67 6.75 5.33
CA ALA A 36 -50.28 7.10 5.07
C ALA A 36 -50.13 7.56 3.60
N LYS A 37 -49.74 8.82 3.37
CA LYS A 37 -49.57 9.50 2.05
C LYS A 37 -48.57 10.66 2.25
N VAL A 38 -47.60 11.08 1.40
CA VAL A 38 -47.27 10.97 -0.05
C VAL A 38 -45.78 11.39 -0.28
N LYS A 39 -45.05 10.82 -1.27
CA LYS A 39 -44.33 11.48 -2.43
C LYS A 39 -42.95 10.89 -2.83
N GLY A 40 -42.84 10.52 -4.12
CA GLY A 40 -41.59 10.61 -4.92
C GLY A 40 -41.05 9.30 -5.52
N ASN A 41 -40.72 9.32 -6.82
CA ASN A 41 -39.80 8.37 -7.45
C ASN A 41 -38.42 9.05 -7.53
N GLN A 42 -37.35 8.43 -7.02
CA GLN A 42 -35.98 8.79 -7.43
C GLN A 42 -35.25 7.54 -7.91
N GLU A 43 -34.39 7.78 -8.89
CA GLU A 43 -33.35 6.86 -9.34
C GLU A 43 -32.25 6.85 -8.26
N ILE A 44 -31.95 5.68 -7.69
CA ILE A 44 -30.77 5.54 -6.82
C ILE A 44 -29.59 5.26 -7.75
N THR A 45 -29.00 6.34 -8.27
CA THR A 45 -27.76 6.29 -9.05
C THR A 45 -26.60 6.53 -8.09
N LYS A 46 -25.68 5.57 -7.98
CA LYS A 46 -24.35 5.83 -7.42
C LYS A 46 -23.52 6.46 -8.55
N GLN A 47 -23.27 7.77 -8.47
CA GLN A 47 -22.84 8.57 -9.62
C GLN A 47 -21.32 8.44 -9.92
N THR A 48 -21.05 7.93 -11.13
CA THR A 48 -19.92 7.99 -12.08
C THR A 48 -18.51 8.47 -11.66
N ILE A 49 -17.49 7.67 -12.04
CA ILE A 49 -16.29 8.14 -12.78
C ILE A 49 -16.12 7.29 -14.06
N SER A 50 -15.73 8.00 -15.11
CA SER A 50 -15.70 7.75 -16.55
C SER A 50 -15.10 6.43 -17.07
N GLN A 51 -15.76 5.98 -18.16
CA GLN A 51 -15.33 5.18 -19.32
C GLN A 51 -13.96 4.49 -19.24
N ASP A 52 -13.99 3.17 -19.25
CA ASP A 52 -13.22 2.40 -20.22
C ASP A 52 -14.22 1.64 -21.10
N VAL A 53 -13.98 1.65 -22.40
CA VAL A 53 -14.81 1.01 -23.43
C VAL A 53 -14.87 -0.49 -23.14
N GLN A 54 -15.96 -0.98 -22.55
CA GLN A 54 -16.24 -2.41 -22.52
C GLN A 54 -16.88 -2.84 -23.84
N SER A 55 -16.37 -3.96 -24.37
CA SER A 55 -16.90 -4.65 -25.53
C SER A 55 -18.37 -4.99 -25.30
N ALA A 56 -19.21 -4.62 -26.26
CA ALA A 56 -20.66 -4.79 -26.24
C ALA A 56 -21.16 -6.26 -26.27
N ASN A 57 -20.36 -7.23 -25.79
CA ASN A 57 -20.60 -8.67 -25.87
C ASN A 57 -20.23 -9.48 -24.59
N SER A 58 -19.78 -8.84 -23.49
CA SER A 58 -19.36 -9.57 -22.28
C SER A 58 -20.57 -10.11 -21.50
N ILE A 59 -20.62 -11.42 -21.23
CA ILE A 59 -21.58 -12.02 -20.28
C ILE A 59 -21.32 -11.61 -18.83
N TYR A 60 -20.12 -11.11 -18.51
CA TYR A 60 -19.73 -10.73 -17.15
C TYR A 60 -19.76 -9.21 -16.98
N PRO A 61 -20.29 -8.70 -15.86
CA PRO A 61 -20.21 -7.29 -15.54
C PRO A 61 -18.79 -6.85 -15.21
N PRO A 62 -18.44 -5.56 -15.40
CA PRO A 62 -17.21 -5.00 -14.89
C PRO A 62 -17.17 -5.09 -13.37
N ILE A 63 -16.23 -5.84 -12.80
CA ILE A 63 -16.08 -5.95 -11.35
C ILE A 63 -15.64 -4.58 -10.79
N GLY A 64 -16.08 -4.20 -9.58
CA GLY A 64 -15.52 -3.04 -8.85
C GLY A 64 -15.94 -1.64 -9.31
N ARG A 65 -16.96 -1.50 -10.17
CA ARG A 65 -17.57 -0.19 -10.49
C ARG A 65 -19.08 -0.19 -10.28
N ASP A 66 -19.66 1.00 -10.14
CA ASP A 66 -21.08 1.23 -9.91
C ASP A 66 -21.90 1.06 -11.21
N TRP A 67 -22.14 -0.17 -11.63
CA TRP A 67 -22.95 -0.51 -12.82
C TRP A 67 -24.38 -0.98 -12.49
N ILE A 68 -24.72 -1.15 -11.21
CA ILE A 68 -26.07 -1.51 -10.77
C ILE A 68 -26.95 -0.27 -10.82
N GLN A 69 -27.95 -0.29 -11.69
CA GLN A 69 -28.98 0.73 -11.85
C GLN A 69 -30.35 0.10 -11.59
N VAL A 70 -30.91 0.34 -10.40
CA VAL A 70 -32.24 -0.18 -10.03
C VAL A 70 -33.12 0.96 -9.57
N LYS A 71 -34.35 1.00 -10.07
CA LYS A 71 -35.38 1.96 -9.66
C LYS A 71 -36.33 1.29 -8.68
N ILE A 72 -36.37 1.80 -7.45
CA ILE A 72 -37.19 1.29 -6.34
C ILE A 72 -38.11 2.42 -5.86
N PRO A 73 -39.35 2.13 -5.40
CA PRO A 73 -40.21 3.15 -4.80
C PRO A 73 -39.58 3.69 -3.51
N LEU A 74 -39.52 5.02 -3.36
CA LEU A 74 -39.01 5.65 -2.13
C LEU A 74 -40.03 5.64 -0.98
N SER A 75 -41.30 5.43 -1.32
CA SER A 75 -42.39 5.40 -0.35
C SER A 75 -43.39 4.36 -0.79
N VAL A 76 -43.75 3.50 0.15
CA VAL A 76 -44.79 2.50 0.02
C VAL A 76 -45.68 2.59 1.26
N GLY A 77 -46.96 2.31 1.10
CA GLY A 77 -47.94 2.34 2.18
C GLY A 77 -48.96 1.22 2.05
N TYR A 78 -49.53 0.83 3.18
CA TYR A 78 -50.62 -0.13 3.29
C TYR A 78 -51.69 0.43 4.23
N TYR A 79 -52.93 -0.01 4.06
CA TYR A 79 -54.10 0.53 4.76
C TYR A 79 -55.14 -0.56 5.04
N SER A 80 -55.89 -0.41 6.13
CA SER A 80 -57.03 -1.28 6.41
C SER A 80 -58.26 -0.87 5.59
N THR A 81 -59.04 -1.83 5.11
CA THR A 81 -60.15 -1.54 4.18
C THR A 81 -61.49 -1.43 4.90
N ALA A 82 -62.30 -0.43 4.53
CA ALA A 82 -63.65 -0.29 5.07
C ALA A 82 -64.55 -1.50 4.73
N ASP A 83 -64.35 -2.11 3.56
CA ASP A 83 -65.08 -3.29 3.10
C ASP A 83 -64.88 -4.51 4.01
N SER A 84 -63.69 -4.63 4.61
CA SER A 84 -63.40 -5.66 5.60
C SER A 84 -63.78 -5.27 7.03
N GLN A 85 -64.45 -4.13 7.22
CA GLN A 85 -64.65 -3.48 8.52
C GLN A 85 -63.31 -3.23 9.23
N HIS A 86 -62.30 -2.80 8.46
CA HIS A 86 -60.92 -2.58 8.89
C HIS A 86 -60.20 -3.82 9.41
N LYS A 87 -60.67 -5.04 9.13
CA LYS A 87 -60.01 -6.29 9.56
C LYS A 87 -58.86 -6.72 8.65
N ASN A 88 -58.88 -6.33 7.38
CA ASN A 88 -57.88 -6.70 6.39
C ASN A 88 -57.05 -5.47 5.99
N ILE A 89 -55.75 -5.68 5.80
CA ILE A 89 -54.78 -4.72 5.26
C ILE A 89 -54.55 -5.02 3.78
N SER A 90 -54.46 -3.96 2.97
CA SER A 90 -54.11 -4.01 1.56
C SER A 90 -53.24 -2.82 1.16
N SER A 91 -52.65 -2.83 -0.04
CA SER A 91 -51.91 -1.68 -0.57
C SER A 91 -52.13 -1.48 -2.06
N ASN A 92 -51.56 -0.39 -2.59
CA ASN A 92 -51.27 -0.27 -4.01
C ASN A 92 -50.22 -1.30 -4.46
N MET A 93 -50.07 -1.44 -5.77
CA MET A 93 -48.99 -2.19 -6.41
C MET A 93 -47.76 -1.29 -6.60
N TYR A 94 -46.58 -1.78 -6.21
CA TYR A 94 -45.31 -1.06 -6.23
C TYR A 94 -44.31 -1.75 -7.15
N LYS A 95 -43.68 -0.98 -8.04
CA LYS A 95 -42.81 -1.51 -9.10
C LYS A 95 -41.33 -1.32 -8.78
N ILE A 96 -40.52 -2.34 -9.05
CA ILE A 96 -39.06 -2.28 -9.04
C ILE A 96 -38.55 -2.56 -10.45
N ASP A 97 -37.69 -1.71 -11.00
CA ASP A 97 -37.11 -1.87 -12.34
C ASP A 97 -35.59 -2.06 -12.27
N ASN A 98 -35.06 -3.08 -12.96
CA ASN A 98 -33.64 -3.18 -13.26
C ASN A 98 -33.36 -2.44 -14.58
N LEU A 99 -32.56 -1.39 -14.49
CA LEU A 99 -32.09 -0.56 -15.60
C LEU A 99 -30.62 -0.84 -15.94
N SER A 100 -29.98 -1.77 -15.23
CA SER A 100 -28.58 -2.16 -15.46
C SER A 100 -28.42 -2.95 -16.76
N ASP A 101 -27.20 -2.96 -17.31
CA ASP A 101 -26.81 -3.82 -18.43
C ASP A 101 -26.53 -5.29 -18.02
N TYR A 102 -26.90 -5.67 -16.79
CA TYR A 102 -26.67 -7.02 -16.26
C TYR A 102 -27.78 -7.40 -15.28
N PRO A 103 -28.01 -8.71 -15.05
CA PRO A 103 -29.02 -9.14 -14.09
C PRO A 103 -28.68 -8.66 -12.68
N VAL A 104 -29.70 -8.33 -11.90
CA VAL A 104 -29.55 -7.88 -10.51
C VAL A 104 -30.45 -8.72 -9.61
N LYS A 105 -29.85 -9.30 -8.57
CA LYS A 105 -30.55 -9.93 -7.46
C LYS A 105 -30.98 -8.84 -6.47
N ILE A 106 -32.26 -8.86 -6.11
CA ILE A 106 -32.87 -7.92 -5.16
C ILE A 106 -33.38 -8.73 -3.97
N GLU A 107 -32.92 -8.37 -2.78
CA GLU A 107 -33.25 -9.06 -1.54
C GLU A 107 -33.83 -8.07 -0.54
N LEU A 108 -34.88 -8.50 0.18
CA LEU A 108 -35.33 -7.76 1.36
C LEU A 108 -34.35 -8.06 2.49
N SER A 109 -33.64 -7.03 2.95
CA SER A 109 -32.61 -7.12 3.99
C SER A 109 -33.03 -6.48 5.32
N GLY A 110 -34.22 -5.87 5.39
CA GLY A 110 -34.74 -5.35 6.66
C GLY A 110 -36.17 -4.83 6.59
N PHE A 111 -36.90 -5.02 7.68
CA PHE A 111 -38.12 -4.30 8.03
C PHE A 111 -37.92 -3.71 9.43
N VAL A 112 -37.62 -2.42 9.48
CA VAL A 112 -37.11 -1.73 10.68
C VAL A 112 -37.90 -0.45 10.92
N GLY A 113 -37.72 0.19 12.07
CA GLY A 113 -38.28 1.53 12.30
C GLY A 113 -37.70 2.56 11.33
N ASN A 114 -38.34 3.72 11.20
CA ASN A 114 -37.92 4.78 10.27
C ASN A 114 -36.50 5.34 10.52
N ASP A 115 -35.89 5.06 11.68
CA ASP A 115 -34.49 5.39 11.96
C ASP A 115 -33.49 4.41 11.32
N GLY A 116 -33.98 3.34 10.68
CA GLY A 116 -33.17 2.31 10.03
C GLY A 116 -32.51 1.30 10.97
N ILE A 117 -32.72 1.43 12.29
CA ILE A 117 -32.00 0.66 13.31
C ILE A 117 -32.95 -0.01 14.31
N SER A 118 -34.02 0.69 14.71
CA SER A 118 -34.97 0.19 15.71
C SER A 118 -35.89 -0.91 15.16
N ASN A 119 -36.54 -1.66 16.07
CA ASN A 119 -37.59 -2.59 15.69
C ASN A 119 -38.76 -1.83 15.03
N PRO A 120 -39.42 -2.44 14.02
CA PRO A 120 -40.53 -1.80 13.35
C PRO A 120 -41.71 -1.57 14.30
N ILE A 121 -42.43 -0.48 14.08
CA ILE A 121 -43.70 -0.15 14.75
C ILE A 121 -44.80 -0.99 14.10
N ILE A 122 -45.28 -2.00 14.82
CA ILE A 122 -46.28 -2.98 14.34
C ILE A 122 -47.60 -2.93 15.10
N THR A 123 -47.82 -1.90 15.91
CA THR A 123 -49.02 -1.77 16.75
C THR A 123 -50.31 -1.89 15.93
N GLY A 124 -51.15 -2.86 16.27
CA GLY A 124 -52.44 -3.06 15.61
C GLY A 124 -52.37 -3.90 14.33
N ILE A 125 -51.20 -4.39 13.92
CA ILE A 125 -51.05 -5.25 12.73
C ILE A 125 -50.84 -6.71 13.12
N ARG A 126 -51.50 -7.61 12.38
CA ARG A 126 -51.23 -9.05 12.36
C ARG A 126 -50.97 -9.52 10.93
N ASP A 127 -50.11 -10.52 10.80
CA ASP A 127 -49.94 -11.30 9.57
C ASP A 127 -49.66 -10.43 8.33
N LEU A 128 -48.86 -9.37 8.49
CA LEU A 128 -48.43 -8.50 7.39
C LEU A 128 -47.43 -9.22 6.52
N SER A 129 -47.71 -9.30 5.23
CA SER A 129 -46.82 -9.90 4.24
C SER A 129 -46.65 -8.98 3.03
N MET A 130 -45.45 -8.96 2.49
CA MET A 130 -45.16 -8.45 1.16
C MET A 130 -45.50 -9.53 0.13
N VAL A 131 -46.44 -9.24 -0.77
CA VAL A 131 -46.91 -10.18 -1.79
C VAL A 131 -46.21 -9.90 -3.11
N LEU A 132 -45.67 -10.95 -3.73
CA LEU A 132 -44.97 -10.96 -5.02
C LEU A 132 -45.81 -11.76 -6.05
N ASP A 133 -45.30 -11.90 -7.27
CA ASP A 133 -46.02 -12.55 -8.37
C ASP A 133 -46.38 -14.02 -8.10
N THR A 134 -45.52 -14.75 -7.39
CA THR A 134 -45.68 -16.20 -7.12
C THR A 134 -45.48 -16.59 -5.66
N THR A 135 -45.07 -15.65 -4.81
CA THR A 135 -44.67 -15.89 -3.41
C THR A 135 -45.07 -14.73 -2.52
N SER A 136 -44.91 -14.89 -1.20
CA SER A 136 -45.08 -13.81 -0.23
C SER A 136 -44.01 -13.90 0.84
N ILE A 137 -43.55 -12.76 1.34
CA ILE A 137 -42.59 -12.64 2.42
C ILE A 137 -43.32 -12.07 3.64
N SER A 138 -43.42 -12.84 4.72
CA SER A 138 -43.99 -12.35 5.97
C SER A 138 -43.08 -11.28 6.58
N LEU A 139 -43.68 -10.16 6.98
CA LEU A 139 -43.03 -9.07 7.73
C LEU A 139 -43.45 -9.09 9.20
N VAL A 140 -44.70 -9.50 9.46
CA VAL A 140 -45.26 -9.67 10.80
C VAL A 140 -46.05 -10.96 10.82
N THR A 141 -45.80 -11.84 11.78
CA THR A 141 -46.55 -13.07 12.00
C THR A 141 -47.14 -13.04 13.40
N ASN A 142 -48.46 -13.18 13.53
CA ASN A 142 -49.16 -13.13 14.82
C ASN A 142 -48.81 -11.92 15.71
N GLY A 143 -48.61 -10.74 15.11
CA GLY A 143 -48.28 -9.51 15.83
C GLY A 143 -46.82 -9.41 16.29
N ILE A 144 -45.93 -10.25 15.76
CA ILE A 144 -44.49 -10.22 16.01
C ILE A 144 -43.78 -9.95 14.69
N SER A 145 -42.86 -8.97 14.65
CA SER A 145 -42.08 -8.66 13.46
C SER A 145 -41.06 -9.77 13.18
N GLU A 146 -40.94 -10.16 11.91
CA GLU A 146 -39.92 -11.09 11.46
C GLU A 146 -38.53 -10.47 11.56
N ASN A 147 -37.52 -11.32 11.83
CA ASN A 147 -36.12 -10.89 11.92
C ASN A 147 -35.37 -11.21 10.62
N PHE A 148 -34.88 -10.16 9.95
CA PHE A 148 -34.15 -10.22 8.69
C PHE A 148 -32.62 -10.20 8.85
N ASN A 149 -32.09 -10.15 10.08
CA ASN A 149 -30.64 -10.13 10.39
C ASN A 149 -29.96 -11.51 10.37
N ASP A 150 -30.68 -12.55 9.98
CA ASP A 150 -30.11 -13.89 9.82
C ASP A 150 -29.70 -14.06 8.34
N THR A 151 -28.42 -14.36 8.09
CA THR A 151 -27.86 -14.50 6.73
C THR A 151 -28.53 -15.61 5.91
N ASP A 152 -29.28 -16.51 6.56
CA ASP A 152 -30.12 -17.53 5.90
C ASP A 152 -31.57 -17.05 5.64
N LYS A 153 -31.91 -15.79 5.93
CA LYS A 153 -33.27 -15.21 5.82
C LYS A 153 -33.36 -13.93 4.99
N SER A 154 -32.31 -13.55 4.25
CA SER A 154 -32.53 -12.59 3.15
C SER A 154 -33.53 -13.22 2.18
N SER A 155 -34.70 -12.60 2.06
CA SER A 155 -35.77 -13.15 1.25
C SER A 155 -35.60 -12.63 -0.16
N ASN A 156 -35.24 -13.53 -1.08
CA ASN A 156 -35.13 -13.22 -2.50
C ASN A 156 -36.46 -12.64 -3.00
N LEU A 157 -36.44 -11.38 -3.44
CA LEU A 157 -37.59 -10.75 -4.06
C LEU A 157 -37.62 -11.10 -5.54
N TYR A 158 -36.57 -10.71 -6.25
CA TYR A 158 -36.44 -10.88 -7.69
C TYR A 158 -35.00 -11.10 -8.11
N ILE A 159 -34.83 -11.88 -9.18
CA ILE A 159 -33.65 -11.82 -10.04
C ILE A 159 -34.12 -11.20 -11.34
N LEU A 160 -33.84 -9.91 -11.53
CA LEU A 160 -34.32 -9.16 -12.69
C LEU A 160 -33.28 -9.20 -13.81
N GLY A 161 -33.67 -9.70 -14.98
CA GLY A 161 -32.82 -9.75 -16.19
C GLY A 161 -32.10 -11.08 -16.49
N SER A 162 -32.32 -12.17 -15.73
CA SER A 162 -31.63 -13.46 -15.97
C SER A 162 -32.19 -14.26 -17.16
N GLY A 163 -31.31 -14.84 -18.00
CA GLY A 163 -31.64 -15.76 -19.10
C GLY A 163 -30.50 -15.90 -20.12
N SER A 164 -30.14 -17.13 -20.49
CA SER A 164 -28.89 -17.45 -21.20
C SER A 164 -28.83 -16.91 -22.64
N THR A 165 -28.03 -15.85 -22.85
CA THR A 165 -26.97 -15.65 -23.87
C THR A 165 -26.60 -14.15 -23.96
N SER A 166 -25.29 -13.85 -23.96
CA SER A 166 -24.59 -12.54 -24.00
C SER A 166 -25.37 -11.26 -24.41
N PRO A 167 -25.18 -10.14 -23.68
CA PRO A 167 -25.88 -8.89 -23.95
C PRO A 167 -25.14 -8.02 -24.98
N ALA A 168 -25.93 -7.43 -25.88
CA ALA A 168 -25.77 -6.03 -26.25
C ALA A 168 -26.79 -5.23 -25.42
N SER A 169 -26.38 -4.07 -24.90
CA SER A 169 -27.15 -3.17 -24.04
C SER A 169 -28.67 -3.21 -24.28
N GLY A 170 -29.46 -3.45 -23.23
CA GLY A 170 -30.92 -3.32 -23.25
C GLY A 170 -31.74 -4.49 -23.84
N ASN A 171 -31.16 -5.67 -24.07
CA ASN A 171 -31.86 -6.85 -24.62
C ASN A 171 -31.79 -8.10 -23.72
N PHE A 172 -32.07 -7.98 -22.41
CA PHE A 172 -32.29 -9.16 -21.55
C PHE A 172 -33.61 -9.84 -21.94
N LYS A 173 -33.62 -11.18 -22.05
CA LYS A 173 -34.84 -11.96 -22.31
C LYS A 173 -35.68 -12.25 -21.04
N GLY A 174 -35.23 -11.78 -19.87
CA GLY A 174 -35.89 -12.00 -18.57
C GLY A 174 -36.78 -10.83 -18.11
N GLN A 175 -37.52 -11.04 -17.02
CA GLN A 175 -38.32 -10.01 -16.37
C GLN A 175 -37.38 -8.89 -15.86
N SER A 176 -37.50 -7.68 -16.42
CA SER A 176 -36.74 -6.50 -16.00
C SER A 176 -37.45 -5.67 -14.93
N SER A 177 -38.67 -6.06 -14.58
CA SER A 177 -39.51 -5.37 -13.61
C SER A 177 -40.25 -6.35 -12.70
N GLY A 178 -40.14 -6.16 -11.38
CA GLY A 178 -40.97 -6.85 -10.38
C GLY A 178 -42.08 -5.93 -9.87
N VAL A 179 -43.18 -6.50 -9.40
CA VAL A 179 -44.25 -5.75 -8.72
C VAL A 179 -44.63 -6.41 -7.41
N PHE A 180 -44.61 -5.65 -6.32
CA PHE A 180 -45.00 -6.13 -5.00
C PHE A 180 -46.15 -5.31 -4.41
N SER A 181 -46.87 -5.90 -3.47
CA SER A 181 -47.91 -5.23 -2.66
C SER A 181 -47.83 -5.73 -1.22
N PHE A 182 -48.73 -5.27 -0.36
CA PHE A 182 -48.86 -5.71 1.03
C PHE A 182 -50.25 -6.22 1.30
N THR A 183 -50.33 -7.28 2.07
CA THR A 183 -51.57 -7.82 2.64
C THR A 183 -51.38 -8.12 4.11
N GLY A 184 -52.46 -8.12 4.88
CA GLY A 184 -52.42 -8.59 6.26
C GLY A 184 -53.75 -8.40 6.96
N ALA A 185 -53.72 -8.36 8.28
CA ALA A 185 -54.88 -8.15 9.12
C ALA A 185 -54.59 -7.12 10.21
N THR A 186 -55.65 -6.58 10.81
CA THR A 186 -55.51 -5.81 12.04
C THR A 186 -55.76 -6.70 13.27
N ASP A 187 -55.30 -6.25 14.42
CA ASP A 187 -55.70 -6.82 15.69
C ASP A 187 -57.23 -6.75 15.88
N SER A 188 -57.80 -7.77 16.53
CA SER A 188 -59.25 -7.89 16.74
C SER A 188 -59.83 -6.83 17.69
N ASN A 189 -58.97 -6.19 18.48
CA ASN A 189 -59.29 -5.17 19.48
C ASN A 189 -58.82 -3.75 19.07
N ILE A 190 -58.51 -3.54 17.80
CA ILE A 190 -58.09 -2.23 17.29
C ILE A 190 -59.23 -1.19 17.41
N ASP A 191 -58.89 0.02 17.88
CA ASP A 191 -59.86 1.13 17.93
C ASP A 191 -59.97 1.77 16.53
N ILE A 192 -60.98 1.35 15.77
CA ILE A 192 -61.25 1.83 14.41
C ILE A 192 -61.57 3.33 14.33
N LYS A 193 -61.74 4.02 15.47
CA LYS A 193 -61.96 5.47 15.51
C LYS A 193 -60.67 6.27 15.62
N LYS A 194 -59.53 5.61 15.84
CA LYS A 194 -58.22 6.26 16.02
C LYS A 194 -57.31 5.94 14.85
N GLU A 195 -56.73 6.99 14.28
CA GLU A 195 -55.67 6.84 13.28
C GLU A 195 -54.39 6.31 13.93
N LEU A 196 -53.78 5.30 13.30
CA LEU A 196 -52.50 4.71 13.68
C LEU A 196 -51.55 4.86 12.50
N LEU A 197 -50.53 5.69 12.68
CA LEU A 197 -49.47 5.87 11.70
C LEU A 197 -48.30 4.96 12.06
N LEU A 198 -47.92 4.07 11.14
CA LEU A 198 -46.85 3.09 11.32
C LEU A 198 -45.72 3.45 10.36
N ASP A 199 -44.75 4.20 10.88
CA ASP A 199 -43.65 4.75 10.12
C ASP A 199 -42.42 3.83 10.22
N ASN A 200 -42.22 3.03 9.19
CA ASN A 200 -41.23 1.97 9.11
C ASN A 200 -40.44 2.07 7.81
N GLN A 201 -39.25 1.46 7.80
CA GLN A 201 -38.37 1.39 6.65
C GLN A 201 -38.22 -0.05 6.16
N LEU A 202 -38.09 -0.19 4.83
CA LEU A 202 -37.65 -1.42 4.17
C LEU A 202 -36.23 -1.23 3.65
N ASN A 203 -35.35 -2.18 3.95
CA ASN A 203 -33.99 -2.20 3.45
C ASN A 203 -33.89 -3.24 2.32
N PHE A 204 -33.22 -2.88 1.23
CA PHE A 204 -32.96 -3.77 0.11
C PHE A 204 -31.46 -3.93 -0.09
N THR A 205 -31.03 -5.16 -0.34
CA THR A 205 -29.68 -5.46 -0.82
C THR A 205 -29.73 -5.74 -2.32
N LEU A 206 -28.85 -5.09 -3.08
CA LEU A 206 -28.72 -5.25 -4.52
C LEU A 206 -27.40 -5.94 -4.83
N THR A 207 -27.47 -7.10 -5.47
CA THR A 207 -26.30 -7.88 -5.88
C THR A 207 -26.30 -8.02 -7.39
N GLY A 208 -25.25 -7.50 -8.02
CA GLY A 208 -25.04 -7.66 -9.44
C GLY A 208 -24.65 -9.09 -9.82
N LEU A 209 -25.21 -9.61 -10.91
CA LEU A 209 -24.97 -10.97 -11.40
C LEU A 209 -24.38 -10.95 -12.83
N ASP A 210 -23.79 -12.07 -13.24
CA ASP A 210 -23.47 -12.33 -14.64
C ASP A 210 -24.71 -12.73 -15.46
N GLY A 211 -24.56 -12.87 -16.77
CA GLY A 211 -25.65 -13.23 -17.70
C GLY A 211 -26.31 -14.58 -17.42
N ASP A 212 -25.64 -15.47 -16.68
CA ASP A 212 -26.15 -16.78 -16.27
C ASP A 212 -26.82 -16.71 -14.88
N GLY A 213 -26.81 -15.55 -14.22
CA GLY A 213 -27.43 -15.33 -12.92
C GLY A 213 -26.53 -15.69 -11.72
N ASN A 214 -25.22 -15.85 -11.93
CA ASN A 214 -24.27 -16.13 -10.86
C ASN A 214 -23.57 -14.85 -10.38
N ILE A 215 -23.02 -14.89 -9.17
CA ILE A 215 -22.14 -13.82 -8.69
C ILE A 215 -20.84 -13.88 -9.50
N PRO A 216 -20.43 -12.81 -10.20
CA PRO A 216 -19.22 -12.79 -11.00
C PRO A 216 -17.99 -13.10 -10.13
N SER A 217 -17.12 -13.98 -10.62
CA SER A 217 -15.84 -14.27 -9.96
C SER A 217 -14.74 -13.38 -10.54
N ASP A 218 -13.98 -12.72 -9.67
CA ASP A 218 -12.80 -11.96 -10.10
C ASP A 218 -11.66 -12.90 -10.46
N LYS A 219 -11.25 -12.87 -11.72
CA LYS A 219 -10.14 -13.67 -12.26
C LYS A 219 -8.85 -12.87 -12.39
N THR A 220 -8.78 -11.69 -11.77
CA THR A 220 -7.61 -10.83 -11.82
C THR A 220 -6.39 -11.55 -11.24
N THR A 221 -5.32 -11.60 -12.03
CA THR A 221 -4.01 -12.09 -11.59
C THR A 221 -2.95 -11.12 -12.04
N LEU A 222 -1.87 -11.01 -11.26
CA LEU A 222 -0.72 -10.20 -11.58
C LEU A 222 0.51 -10.95 -11.10
N GLU A 223 1.47 -11.20 -11.99
CA GLU A 223 2.72 -11.88 -11.65
C GLU A 223 3.91 -11.06 -12.15
N VAL A 224 4.89 -10.95 -11.27
CA VAL A 224 6.12 -10.19 -11.44
C VAL A 224 7.27 -10.98 -10.81
N HIS A 225 8.50 -10.74 -11.26
CA HIS A 225 9.69 -11.40 -10.75
C HIS A 225 10.75 -10.40 -10.30
N ASP A 226 11.62 -10.82 -9.38
CA ASP A 226 12.80 -10.05 -8.96
C ASP A 226 13.90 -10.12 -10.03
N ILE A 227 14.60 -9.02 -10.28
CA ILE A 227 15.71 -8.95 -11.27
C ILE A 227 16.98 -8.42 -10.63
N GLU A 228 18.14 -8.91 -11.09
CA GLU A 228 19.45 -8.31 -10.82
C GLU A 228 20.01 -7.70 -12.11
N ILE A 229 20.46 -6.45 -12.03
CA ILE A 229 21.09 -5.71 -13.13
C ILE A 229 22.49 -5.26 -12.74
N LYS A 230 23.40 -5.18 -13.71
CA LYS A 230 24.72 -4.58 -13.48
C LYS A 230 24.60 -3.08 -13.32
N LEU A 231 25.52 -2.48 -12.57
CA LEU A 231 25.59 -1.03 -12.43
C LEU A 231 25.66 -0.34 -13.80
N GLY A 232 24.85 0.70 -13.99
CA GLY A 232 24.73 1.47 -15.22
C GLY A 232 23.87 0.81 -16.30
N ASN A 233 23.49 -0.47 -16.16
CA ASN A 233 22.60 -1.10 -17.14
C ASN A 233 21.20 -0.48 -17.08
N PRO A 234 20.56 -0.23 -18.23
CA PRO A 234 19.20 0.28 -18.24
C PRO A 234 18.24 -0.75 -17.67
N TRP A 235 17.15 -0.27 -17.09
CA TRP A 235 16.05 -1.06 -16.57
C TRP A 235 14.72 -0.36 -16.89
N ASN A 236 13.72 -1.13 -17.28
CA ASN A 236 12.34 -0.70 -17.44
C ASN A 236 11.44 -1.52 -16.53
N ALA A 237 10.35 -0.93 -16.03
CA ALA A 237 9.43 -1.66 -15.17
C ALA A 237 8.80 -2.91 -15.81
N GLU A 238 8.68 -2.94 -17.14
CA GLU A 238 8.22 -4.12 -17.88
C GLU A 238 9.19 -5.31 -17.74
N ASP A 239 10.47 -5.07 -17.45
CA ASP A 239 11.48 -6.12 -17.31
C ASP A 239 11.16 -7.06 -16.13
N ASN A 240 10.42 -6.61 -15.11
CA ASN A 240 9.94 -7.47 -14.00
C ASN A 240 8.54 -8.04 -14.23
N TYR A 241 7.83 -7.65 -15.28
CA TYR A 241 6.45 -8.09 -15.52
C TYR A 241 6.41 -9.39 -16.31
N ASP A 242 5.82 -10.44 -15.73
CA ASP A 242 5.70 -11.73 -16.41
C ASP A 242 4.40 -11.81 -17.20
N GLN A 243 3.28 -11.68 -16.50
CA GLN A 243 1.93 -11.79 -17.05
C GLN A 243 0.87 -11.33 -16.05
N GLY A 244 -0.34 -11.13 -16.56
CA GLY A 244 -1.51 -10.87 -15.75
C GLY A 244 -2.77 -11.27 -16.47
N LYS A 245 -3.86 -11.36 -15.72
CA LYS A 245 -5.21 -11.52 -16.24
C LYS A 245 -6.07 -10.42 -15.68
N ASN A 246 -6.98 -9.90 -16.50
CA ASN A 246 -7.98 -8.95 -16.04
C ASN A 246 -9.12 -9.68 -15.29
N GLU A 247 -10.10 -8.91 -14.84
CA GLU A 247 -11.26 -9.40 -14.09
C GLU A 247 -12.08 -10.47 -14.84
N LEU A 248 -11.97 -10.49 -16.18
CA LEU A 248 -12.65 -11.46 -17.05
C LEU A 248 -11.81 -12.71 -17.33
N GLY A 249 -10.54 -12.73 -16.91
CA GLY A 249 -9.59 -13.80 -17.19
C GLY A 249 -8.85 -13.67 -18.54
N ASN A 250 -9.02 -12.54 -19.24
CA ASN A 250 -8.27 -12.23 -20.46
C ASN A 250 -6.87 -11.72 -20.11
N ASN A 251 -5.91 -11.92 -21.03
CA ASN A 251 -4.54 -11.41 -20.83
C ASN A 251 -4.54 -9.90 -20.53
N LEU A 252 -3.83 -9.53 -19.47
CA LEU A 252 -3.57 -8.16 -19.10
C LEU A 252 -2.30 -7.67 -19.81
N SER A 253 -2.41 -6.54 -20.50
CA SER A 253 -1.26 -5.87 -21.12
C SER A 253 -0.60 -4.93 -20.11
N PHE A 254 0.73 -4.77 -20.21
CA PHE A 254 1.53 -4.01 -19.25
C PHE A 254 1.15 -2.52 -19.18
N ASP A 255 0.69 -1.93 -20.28
CA ASP A 255 0.20 -0.55 -20.36
C ASP A 255 -0.97 -0.23 -19.40
N LYS A 256 -1.66 -1.26 -18.91
CA LYS A 256 -2.75 -1.13 -17.93
C LYS A 256 -2.28 -1.27 -16.47
N VAL A 257 -1.02 -1.65 -16.25
CA VAL A 257 -0.45 -1.83 -14.92
C VAL A 257 0.12 -0.50 -14.42
N VAL A 258 -0.30 -0.10 -13.23
CA VAL A 258 0.21 1.11 -12.59
C VAL A 258 1.44 0.74 -11.75
N VAL A 259 2.58 1.29 -12.15
CA VAL A 259 3.86 1.10 -11.46
C VAL A 259 4.08 2.24 -10.47
N SER A 260 4.48 1.89 -9.24
CA SER A 260 4.79 2.81 -8.15
C SER A 260 5.91 2.26 -7.26
N GLY A 261 6.26 2.97 -6.19
CA GLY A 261 7.34 2.56 -5.27
C GLY A 261 8.65 3.21 -5.64
N ASP A 262 9.76 2.48 -5.48
CA ASP A 262 11.08 3.00 -5.79
C ASP A 262 11.26 3.19 -7.29
N ILE A 263 12.04 4.22 -7.66
CA ILE A 263 12.60 4.35 -9.01
C ILE A 263 14.05 3.87 -8.89
N PRO A 264 14.40 2.70 -9.44
CA PRO A 264 15.76 2.17 -9.34
C PRO A 264 16.79 3.17 -9.86
N ASP A 265 17.74 3.56 -9.00
CA ASP A 265 18.90 4.33 -9.42
C ASP A 265 19.97 3.36 -9.94
N ILE A 266 20.00 3.21 -11.27
CA ILE A 266 20.91 2.30 -11.96
C ILE A 266 22.39 2.63 -11.74
N ASN A 267 22.72 3.81 -11.20
CA ASN A 267 24.10 4.21 -10.90
C ASN A 267 24.46 4.05 -9.42
N ASN A 268 23.56 3.49 -8.61
CA ASN A 268 23.81 3.25 -7.21
C ASN A 268 23.48 1.80 -6.82
N PRO A 269 24.45 1.00 -6.36
CA PRO A 269 24.18 -0.34 -5.88
C PRO A 269 23.14 -0.32 -4.74
N GLY A 270 22.16 -1.22 -4.82
CA GLY A 270 21.00 -1.15 -3.95
C GLY A 270 19.94 -2.18 -4.30
N VAL A 271 19.00 -2.35 -3.37
CA VAL A 271 17.75 -3.09 -3.61
C VAL A 271 16.62 -2.07 -3.64
N TYR A 272 15.92 -2.03 -4.76
CA TYR A 272 14.79 -1.14 -5.00
C TYR A 272 13.51 -1.99 -5.07
N THR A 273 12.47 -1.60 -4.33
CA THR A 273 11.19 -2.31 -4.31
C THR A 273 10.18 -1.59 -5.19
N VAL A 274 9.82 -2.21 -6.31
CA VAL A 274 8.88 -1.68 -7.29
C VAL A 274 7.53 -2.37 -7.10
N SER A 275 6.46 -1.59 -7.04
CA SER A 275 5.10 -2.09 -6.87
C SER A 275 4.30 -1.99 -8.16
N TYR A 276 3.61 -3.07 -8.51
CA TYR A 276 2.79 -3.24 -9.70
C TYR A 276 1.34 -3.40 -9.25
N ASN A 277 0.46 -2.56 -9.78
CA ASN A 277 -0.92 -2.49 -9.35
C ASN A 277 -1.86 -2.61 -10.54
N TYR A 278 -2.87 -3.46 -10.40
CA TYR A 278 -4.02 -3.49 -11.29
C TYR A 278 -5.28 -3.76 -10.47
N ARG A 279 -6.20 -2.79 -10.46
CA ARG A 279 -7.40 -2.80 -9.61
C ARG A 279 -7.01 -2.97 -8.13
N ASP A 280 -7.55 -3.99 -7.46
CA ASP A 280 -7.32 -4.29 -6.05
C ASP A 280 -6.16 -5.28 -5.83
N VAL A 281 -5.44 -5.67 -6.90
CA VAL A 281 -4.27 -6.56 -6.82
C VAL A 281 -2.98 -5.76 -6.90
N THR A 282 -2.14 -5.92 -5.88
CA THR A 282 -0.79 -5.36 -5.80
C THR A 282 0.24 -6.48 -5.67
N LYS A 283 1.31 -6.39 -6.45
CA LYS A 283 2.51 -7.21 -6.31
C LYS A 283 3.74 -6.33 -6.20
N ALA A 284 4.77 -6.83 -5.53
CA ALA A 284 6.06 -6.15 -5.44
C ALA A 284 7.15 -7.03 -6.06
N ALA A 285 8.07 -6.40 -6.77
CA ALA A 285 9.29 -7.01 -7.29
C ALA A 285 10.51 -6.21 -6.81
N LYS A 286 11.62 -6.91 -6.61
CA LYS A 286 12.91 -6.31 -6.29
C LYS A 286 13.72 -6.10 -7.56
N VAL A 287 14.34 -4.94 -7.65
CA VAL A 287 15.39 -4.63 -8.62
C VAL A 287 16.69 -4.49 -7.84
N ILE A 288 17.62 -5.40 -8.05
CA ILE A 288 18.92 -5.42 -7.40
C ILE A 288 19.93 -4.83 -8.38
N VAL A 289 20.46 -3.66 -8.05
CA VAL A 289 21.60 -3.09 -8.77
C VAL A 289 22.86 -3.68 -8.15
N SER A 290 23.49 -4.59 -8.89
CA SER A 290 24.68 -5.32 -8.47
C SER A 290 25.83 -4.36 -8.13
N ASN A 291 26.59 -4.69 -7.10
CA ASN A 291 27.77 -3.94 -6.69
C ASN A 291 29.06 -4.51 -7.28
N GLU A 292 29.04 -5.42 -8.25
CA GLU A 292 30.28 -6.05 -8.72
C GLU A 292 30.90 -5.35 -9.93
N ILE A 293 32.23 -5.31 -9.97
CA ILE A 293 33.00 -4.88 -11.14
C ILE A 293 34.25 -5.74 -11.35
N SER A 294 34.66 -5.87 -12.61
CA SER A 294 35.93 -6.51 -12.95
C SER A 294 37.03 -5.45 -13.04
N PHE A 295 38.05 -5.58 -12.21
CA PHE A 295 39.25 -4.74 -12.24
C PHE A 295 40.47 -5.61 -11.94
N MET A 296 41.55 -5.47 -12.71
CA MET A 296 42.74 -6.32 -12.61
C MET A 296 42.47 -7.83 -12.83
N ASN A 297 41.55 -8.17 -13.74
CA ASN A 297 41.13 -9.56 -14.01
C ASN A 297 40.59 -10.30 -12.77
N GLN A 298 40.08 -9.57 -11.80
CA GLN A 298 39.43 -10.11 -10.60
C GLN A 298 38.16 -9.30 -10.31
N THR A 299 37.26 -9.89 -9.52
CA THR A 299 36.04 -9.21 -9.06
C THR A 299 36.34 -8.33 -7.86
N TRP A 300 35.78 -7.13 -7.87
CA TRP A 300 35.77 -6.18 -6.78
C TRP A 300 34.33 -5.75 -6.49
N ASP A 301 34.07 -5.37 -5.24
CA ASP A 301 32.79 -4.82 -4.84
C ASP A 301 32.86 -3.29 -4.85
N ILE A 302 31.87 -2.64 -5.44
CA ILE A 302 31.62 -1.22 -5.44
C ILE A 302 30.97 -0.88 -4.11
N ILE A 303 31.69 -0.10 -3.31
CA ILE A 303 31.23 0.38 -2.01
C ILE A 303 30.56 1.73 -2.16
N LYS A 304 31.08 2.57 -3.07
CA LYS A 304 30.49 3.86 -3.44
C LYS A 304 30.55 4.06 -4.94
N GLY A 305 29.41 4.36 -5.55
CA GLY A 305 29.28 4.60 -6.99
C GLY A 305 29.37 6.07 -7.41
N PRO A 306 29.06 6.35 -8.70
CA PRO A 306 29.25 7.65 -9.33
C PRO A 306 28.52 8.82 -8.66
N ASN A 307 27.39 8.55 -8.01
CA ASN A 307 26.62 9.58 -7.30
C ASN A 307 27.40 10.26 -6.15
N THR A 308 28.39 9.56 -5.59
CA THR A 308 29.20 10.09 -4.48
C THR A 308 30.66 10.31 -4.85
N MET A 309 31.17 9.56 -5.84
CA MET A 309 32.55 9.63 -6.30
C MET A 309 32.73 10.49 -7.56
N GLY A 310 31.65 10.96 -8.18
CA GLY A 310 31.66 11.62 -9.48
C GLY A 310 31.48 10.64 -10.63
N LYS A 311 31.10 11.16 -11.79
CA LYS A 311 30.80 10.35 -12.98
C LYS A 311 31.92 9.35 -13.27
N ASP A 312 31.54 8.09 -13.52
CA ASP A 312 32.44 6.99 -13.92
C ASP A 312 33.53 6.68 -12.87
N ASN A 313 33.38 7.16 -11.62
CA ASN A 313 34.29 6.91 -10.52
C ASN A 313 33.66 6.01 -9.46
N TYR A 314 34.48 5.14 -8.86
CA TYR A 314 34.02 4.12 -7.92
C TYR A 314 35.01 3.97 -6.77
N LEU A 315 34.51 3.89 -5.53
CA LEU A 315 35.26 3.31 -4.41
C LEU A 315 35.00 1.82 -4.42
N ILE A 316 36.05 1.03 -4.58
CA ILE A 316 35.97 -0.43 -4.70
C ILE A 316 36.78 -1.13 -3.61
N ALA A 317 36.33 -2.30 -3.17
CA ALA A 317 36.99 -3.16 -2.19
C ALA A 317 37.25 -4.56 -2.77
N MET A 318 38.38 -5.16 -2.42
CA MET A 318 38.72 -6.51 -2.87
C MET A 318 37.81 -7.55 -2.23
N GLN A 319 37.42 -8.58 -3.00
CA GLN A 319 36.81 -9.78 -2.42
C GLN A 319 37.84 -10.75 -1.80
N ASN A 320 39.10 -10.34 -1.68
CA ASN A 320 40.22 -11.14 -1.19
C ASN A 320 40.95 -10.42 -0.04
N SER A 321 41.46 -11.19 0.91
CA SER A 321 42.39 -10.73 1.96
C SER A 321 43.83 -10.85 1.46
N ILE A 322 44.67 -9.85 1.73
CA ILE A 322 46.12 -9.89 1.43
C ILE A 322 46.94 -10.44 2.61
N GLY A 323 46.25 -11.00 3.61
CA GLY A 323 46.85 -11.58 4.81
C GLY A 323 46.21 -11.03 6.08
N LYS A 324 46.63 -11.59 7.21
CA LYS A 324 46.18 -11.17 8.55
C LYS A 324 47.28 -10.38 9.26
N SER A 325 46.90 -9.31 9.94
CA SER A 325 47.83 -8.48 10.71
C SER A 325 47.18 -7.91 11.96
N LYS A 326 48.02 -7.53 12.93
CA LYS A 326 47.67 -6.56 13.96
C LYS A 326 47.44 -5.19 13.33
N PHE A 327 46.58 -4.37 13.93
CA PHE A 327 46.47 -2.98 13.52
C PHE A 327 47.71 -2.19 13.95
N SER A 328 48.16 -2.38 15.19
CA SER A 328 49.32 -1.71 15.77
C SER A 328 50.07 -2.66 16.73
N ASN A 329 51.38 -2.39 16.93
CA ASN A 329 52.18 -3.03 17.99
C ASN A 329 51.97 -2.34 19.34
N LEU A 330 51.35 -1.15 19.32
CA LEU A 330 50.97 -0.42 20.50
C LEU A 330 49.58 -0.86 20.96
N ASN A 331 49.34 -0.74 22.27
CA ASN A 331 48.01 -0.93 22.85
C ASN A 331 47.14 0.34 22.76
N THR A 332 47.57 1.33 21.98
CA THR A 332 46.89 2.62 21.80
C THR A 332 46.79 2.95 20.32
N TYR A 333 45.64 3.48 19.89
CA TYR A 333 45.39 3.85 18.50
C TYR A 333 46.21 5.09 18.11
N TYR A 334 46.37 6.04 19.05
CA TYR A 334 47.27 7.20 18.90
C TYR A 334 48.52 7.03 19.76
N ILE A 335 49.63 7.64 19.33
CA ILE A 335 50.93 7.56 20.01
C ILE A 335 51.08 8.69 21.05
N ASN A 336 50.36 9.80 20.89
CA ASN A 336 50.39 10.95 21.80
C ASN A 336 49.09 11.77 21.70
N ASP A 337 48.95 12.76 22.58
CA ASP A 337 47.76 13.62 22.71
C ASP A 337 47.73 14.80 21.70
N THR A 338 48.62 14.83 20.71
CA THR A 338 48.61 15.90 19.69
C THR A 338 47.65 15.57 18.56
N ALA A 339 47.47 16.46 17.58
CA ALA A 339 46.55 16.28 16.43
C ALA A 339 47.04 15.21 15.42
N TRP A 340 47.26 14.00 15.92
CA TRP A 340 47.86 12.85 15.26
C TRP A 340 46.78 11.98 14.59
N ASP A 341 47.11 11.36 13.46
CA ASP A 341 46.25 10.39 12.76
C ASP A 341 46.79 8.97 12.99
N GLY A 342 46.11 8.18 13.82
CA GLY A 342 46.58 6.85 14.23
C GLY A 342 46.67 5.82 13.10
N TYR A 343 46.02 6.05 11.96
CA TYR A 343 46.18 5.16 10.80
C TYR A 343 47.57 5.30 10.16
N GLN A 344 48.18 6.48 10.22
CA GLN A 344 49.48 6.73 9.58
C GLN A 344 50.61 5.87 10.18
N ASP A 345 50.51 5.54 11.46
CA ASP A 345 51.51 4.75 12.21
C ASP A 345 51.06 3.31 12.48
N SER A 346 49.96 2.92 11.86
CA SER A 346 49.49 1.54 11.89
C SER A 346 50.45 0.62 11.13
N ILE A 347 50.47 -0.65 11.53
CA ILE A 347 51.20 -1.71 10.81
C ILE A 347 50.49 -2.08 9.51
N VAL A 348 49.16 -1.93 9.48
CA VAL A 348 48.35 -2.30 8.32
C VAL A 348 48.57 -1.36 7.13
N LYS A 349 48.86 -0.08 7.35
CA LYS A 349 49.13 0.88 6.27
C LYS A 349 50.26 0.44 5.33
N PRO A 350 51.50 0.17 5.81
CA PRO A 350 52.58 -0.26 4.92
C PRO A 350 52.31 -1.62 4.26
N ILE A 351 51.51 -2.51 4.86
CA ILE A 351 51.10 -3.77 4.22
C ILE A 351 50.24 -3.50 2.97
N VAL A 352 49.24 -2.63 3.10
CA VAL A 352 48.35 -2.27 1.98
C VAL A 352 49.08 -1.45 0.91
N GLU A 353 49.94 -0.52 1.31
CA GLU A 353 50.75 0.27 0.37
C GLU A 353 51.78 -0.59 -0.36
N LYS A 354 52.38 -1.58 0.31
CA LYS A 354 53.26 -2.55 -0.34
C LYS A 354 52.50 -3.39 -1.37
N TRP A 355 51.30 -3.88 -1.04
CA TRP A 355 50.48 -4.60 -1.99
C TRP A 355 50.18 -3.75 -3.24
N TYR A 356 49.85 -2.47 -3.07
CA TYR A 356 49.66 -1.55 -4.19
C TYR A 356 50.93 -1.42 -5.05
N SER A 357 52.08 -1.21 -4.41
CA SER A 357 53.36 -1.09 -5.10
C SER A 357 53.73 -2.33 -5.90
N ASP A 358 53.45 -3.52 -5.36
CA ASP A 358 53.82 -4.79 -5.99
C ASP A 358 52.90 -5.17 -7.15
N ASN A 359 51.62 -4.73 -7.13
CA ASN A 359 50.59 -5.23 -8.05
C ASN A 359 50.02 -4.18 -9.02
N ILE A 360 50.15 -2.88 -8.72
CA ILE A 360 49.47 -1.81 -9.47
C ILE A 360 50.45 -0.75 -9.94
N SER A 361 51.34 -0.27 -9.07
CA SER A 361 52.29 0.82 -9.40
C SER A 361 53.12 0.50 -10.66
N GLY A 362 53.13 1.43 -11.61
CA GLY A 362 53.82 1.29 -12.90
C GLY A 362 53.16 0.33 -13.90
N THR A 363 52.02 -0.27 -13.56
CA THR A 363 51.24 -1.14 -14.47
C THR A 363 50.18 -0.34 -15.22
N VAL A 364 49.57 -0.97 -16.24
CA VAL A 364 48.44 -0.37 -16.97
C VAL A 364 47.22 -0.10 -16.08
N TYR A 365 47.07 -0.80 -14.96
CA TYR A 365 45.93 -0.63 -14.06
C TYR A 365 46.01 0.68 -13.27
N GLU A 366 47.21 1.20 -13.02
CA GLU A 366 47.40 2.47 -12.30
C GLU A 366 46.80 3.67 -13.06
N ASN A 367 46.65 3.57 -14.39
CA ASN A 367 46.02 4.60 -15.21
C ASN A 367 44.57 4.88 -14.77
N ASN A 368 43.88 3.85 -14.32
CA ASN A 368 42.50 3.94 -13.84
C ASN A 368 42.40 4.27 -12.35
N VAL A 369 43.50 4.22 -11.58
CA VAL A 369 43.49 4.58 -10.16
C VAL A 369 43.54 6.09 -10.00
N LEU A 370 42.63 6.63 -9.19
CA LEU A 370 42.54 8.07 -8.92
C LEU A 370 43.35 8.48 -7.67
N PRO A 371 43.92 9.69 -7.66
CA PRO A 371 44.57 10.23 -6.49
C PRO A 371 43.55 10.56 -5.41
N ILE A 372 43.84 10.12 -4.17
CA ILE A 372 42.91 10.23 -3.05
C ILE A 372 43.56 10.86 -1.82
N ILE A 373 42.72 11.48 -1.01
CA ILE A 373 43.00 11.83 0.38
C ILE A 373 42.15 10.96 1.31
N LEU A 374 42.71 10.63 2.48
CA LEU A 374 42.09 9.77 3.50
C LEU A 374 41.88 10.55 4.80
N PRO A 375 40.93 11.49 4.87
CA PRO A 375 40.58 12.16 6.13
C PRO A 375 40.26 11.13 7.20
N ASN A 376 40.91 11.19 8.36
CA ASN A 376 40.70 10.27 9.48
C ASN A 376 40.56 11.07 10.78
N PRO A 377 39.82 10.61 11.80
CA PRO A 377 39.73 11.32 13.08
C PRO A 377 41.12 11.48 13.69
N LYS A 378 41.48 12.72 14.04
CA LYS A 378 42.67 13.00 14.83
C LYS A 378 42.33 12.87 16.31
N PHE A 379 43.33 12.72 17.17
CA PHE A 379 43.09 12.59 18.62
C PHE A 379 42.17 13.68 19.20
N GLU A 380 42.35 14.94 18.79
CA GLU A 380 41.48 16.05 19.23
C GLU A 380 40.00 15.83 18.91
N ASN A 381 39.68 15.13 17.81
CA ASN A 381 38.32 14.75 17.47
C ASN A 381 37.78 13.68 18.43
N MET A 382 38.63 12.86 19.03
CA MET A 382 38.22 11.77 19.93
C MET A 382 37.76 12.26 21.31
N LYS A 383 38.04 13.51 21.66
CA LYS A 383 37.45 14.16 22.84
C LYS A 383 35.92 14.17 22.77
N ILE A 384 35.32 14.18 21.57
CA ILE A 384 33.87 14.06 21.40
C ILE A 384 33.34 12.70 21.85
N LEU A 385 34.18 11.66 21.76
CA LEU A 385 33.88 10.32 22.27
C LEU A 385 34.08 10.23 23.79
N GLY A 386 34.64 11.23 24.45
CA GLY A 386 35.00 11.16 25.87
C GLY A 386 36.42 10.68 26.15
N TRP A 387 37.29 10.63 25.13
CA TRP A 387 38.70 10.31 25.35
C TRP A 387 39.41 11.48 26.03
N THR A 388 40.13 11.19 27.12
CA THR A 388 40.84 12.21 27.92
C THR A 388 42.32 12.30 27.56
N SER A 389 42.91 11.20 27.07
CA SER A 389 44.28 11.11 26.53
C SER A 389 44.35 9.97 25.50
N HIS A 390 45.46 9.84 24.79
CA HIS A 390 45.74 8.76 23.83
C HIS A 390 45.73 7.36 24.47
N ASN A 391 45.78 7.29 25.81
CA ASN A 391 45.83 6.06 26.59
C ASN A 391 44.73 5.97 27.67
N SER A 392 43.72 6.85 27.63
CA SER A 392 42.62 6.86 28.60
C SER A 392 41.32 7.43 28.03
N GLY A 393 40.21 6.95 28.58
CA GLY A 393 38.85 7.33 28.19
C GLY A 393 38.14 6.29 27.33
N GLU A 394 36.82 6.40 27.26
CA GLU A 394 35.97 5.43 26.58
C GLU A 394 34.85 6.19 25.87
N GLY A 395 34.42 5.66 24.72
CA GLY A 395 33.31 6.14 23.93
C GLY A 395 32.01 6.28 24.72
N ASN A 396 31.11 7.14 24.23
CA ASN A 396 29.68 6.95 24.42
C ASN A 396 29.06 6.50 23.07
N ASP A 397 28.05 5.64 23.12
CA ASP A 397 27.42 5.03 21.93
C ASP A 397 27.06 6.09 20.88
N PHE A 398 26.37 7.16 21.27
CA PHE A 398 25.93 8.22 20.36
C PHE A 398 27.07 9.02 19.69
N ALA A 399 28.23 9.12 20.34
CA ALA A 399 29.37 9.85 19.81
C ALA A 399 30.14 9.02 18.78
N TYR A 400 30.13 7.67 18.90
CA TYR A 400 30.80 6.81 17.92
C TYR A 400 30.19 6.92 16.52
N LEU A 401 28.86 7.12 16.45
CA LEU A 401 28.21 7.45 15.19
C LEU A 401 28.77 8.75 14.56
N GLN A 402 29.11 9.77 15.34
CA GLN A 402 29.54 11.07 14.80
C GLN A 402 30.79 10.96 13.93
N ILE A 403 31.77 10.14 14.34
CA ILE A 403 32.96 9.89 13.53
C ILE A 403 32.70 8.95 12.34
N ASN A 404 31.60 8.21 12.37
CA ASN A 404 31.23 7.25 11.34
C ASN A 404 30.14 7.73 10.39
N GLN A 405 29.59 8.94 10.60
CA GLN A 405 28.64 9.54 9.66
C GLN A 405 29.23 9.55 8.24
N PRO A 406 28.43 9.29 7.18
CA PRO A 406 28.94 9.14 5.81
C PRO A 406 29.80 10.30 5.30
N GLY A 407 29.56 11.52 5.82
CA GLY A 407 30.27 12.74 5.45
C GLY A 407 31.43 13.16 6.37
N SER A 408 31.64 12.49 7.51
CA SER A 408 32.62 12.94 8.51
C SER A 408 34.07 12.73 8.05
N TYR A 409 34.44 11.50 7.73
CA TYR A 409 35.80 11.13 7.32
C TYR A 409 35.83 10.29 6.04
N PRO A 410 35.05 10.63 4.99
CA PRO A 410 34.97 9.83 3.77
C PRO A 410 36.30 9.86 3.02
N THR A 411 36.58 8.80 2.30
CA THR A 411 37.60 8.82 1.25
C THR A 411 37.20 9.83 0.16
N LYS A 412 38.12 10.68 -0.30
CA LYS A 412 37.85 11.72 -1.29
C LYS A 412 38.87 11.67 -2.42
N ILE A 413 38.41 11.92 -3.65
CA ILE A 413 39.27 12.17 -4.81
C ILE A 413 39.83 13.58 -4.70
N ASP A 414 41.14 13.73 -4.91
CA ASP A 414 41.82 15.02 -4.93
C ASP A 414 43.01 14.96 -5.91
N ASN A 415 42.89 15.64 -7.04
CA ASN A 415 43.92 15.64 -8.09
C ASN A 415 45.12 16.55 -7.80
N VAL A 416 45.06 17.38 -6.75
CA VAL A 416 46.11 18.34 -6.41
C VAL A 416 46.99 17.80 -5.28
N TYR A 417 46.35 17.31 -4.21
CA TYR A 417 47.03 16.87 -2.99
C TYR A 417 46.91 15.38 -2.73
N GLY A 418 46.08 14.67 -3.49
CA GLY A 418 45.88 13.24 -3.35
C GLY A 418 47.05 12.42 -3.92
N THR A 419 47.08 11.16 -3.52
CA THR A 419 48.07 10.18 -3.99
C THR A 419 47.35 8.93 -4.48
N LYS A 420 47.81 8.33 -5.58
CA LYS A 420 47.33 7.01 -6.01
C LYS A 420 47.92 5.96 -5.07
N LYS A 421 47.06 5.19 -4.41
CA LYS A 421 47.42 4.11 -3.49
C LYS A 421 46.22 3.24 -3.15
N ALA A 422 46.49 2.02 -2.68
CA ALA A 422 45.50 1.22 -1.96
C ALA A 422 45.41 1.69 -0.50
N PHE A 423 44.26 1.45 0.12
CA PHE A 423 43.97 1.87 1.49
C PHE A 423 42.96 0.94 2.17
N LEU A 424 42.76 1.11 3.48
CA LEU A 424 41.62 0.53 4.19
C LEU A 424 40.48 1.55 4.24
N MET A 425 39.24 1.10 4.03
CA MET A 425 38.06 1.96 4.12
C MET A 425 37.89 2.55 5.51
N SER A 426 37.27 3.72 5.59
CA SER A 426 36.80 4.29 6.86
C SER A 426 35.42 3.78 7.23
N GLY A 427 35.02 3.93 8.49
CA GLY A 427 33.62 3.74 8.88
C GLY A 427 32.67 4.69 8.14
N SER A 428 33.09 5.93 7.86
CA SER A 428 32.35 6.87 6.99
C SER A 428 32.20 6.40 5.54
N ASP A 429 33.05 5.48 5.08
CA ASP A 429 32.89 4.90 3.75
C ASP A 429 31.80 3.83 3.70
N LEU A 430 31.49 3.25 4.84
CA LEU A 430 30.66 2.05 4.94
C LEU A 430 29.31 2.31 5.61
N SER A 431 29.21 3.32 6.47
CA SER A 431 27.99 3.60 7.23
C SER A 431 26.90 4.24 6.37
N ASN A 432 25.63 3.97 6.72
CA ASN A 432 24.46 4.68 6.24
C ASN A 432 24.02 5.84 7.16
N GLY A 433 24.73 6.08 8.27
CA GLY A 433 24.44 7.16 9.24
C GLY A 433 23.35 6.85 10.27
N ASN A 434 22.77 5.66 10.26
CA ASN A 434 21.72 5.24 11.19
C ASN A 434 22.25 4.38 12.35
N GLY A 435 21.44 4.25 13.40
CA GLY A 435 21.74 3.45 14.59
C GLY A 435 22.85 4.05 15.47
N PRO A 436 23.12 3.45 16.63
CA PRO A 436 24.05 4.02 17.61
C PRO A 436 25.52 3.98 17.15
N TYR A 437 25.92 3.00 16.35
CA TYR A 437 27.33 2.80 15.99
C TYR A 437 27.67 3.12 14.52
N GLY A 438 26.66 3.46 13.71
CA GLY A 438 26.78 3.50 12.26
C GLY A 438 26.45 2.12 11.66
N GLN A 439 25.17 1.90 11.38
CA GLN A 439 24.71 0.77 10.57
C GLN A 439 25.38 0.81 9.20
N LEU A 440 25.65 -0.35 8.63
CA LEU A 440 26.29 -0.48 7.33
C LEU A 440 25.32 -0.10 6.21
N SER A 441 25.84 0.52 5.16
CA SER A 441 25.15 0.69 3.88
C SER A 441 24.91 -0.67 3.22
N TYR A 442 23.97 -0.73 2.28
CA TYR A 442 23.68 -1.96 1.54
C TYR A 442 24.93 -2.55 0.89
N ALA A 443 25.70 -1.73 0.17
CA ALA A 443 26.93 -2.17 -0.49
C ALA A 443 27.97 -2.72 0.50
N ALA A 444 28.06 -2.13 1.70
CA ALA A 444 28.94 -2.62 2.76
C ALA A 444 28.46 -3.95 3.38
N ILE A 445 27.15 -4.14 3.53
CA ILE A 445 26.56 -5.41 3.99
C ILE A 445 26.80 -6.50 2.96
N ASP A 446 26.51 -6.23 1.69
CA ASP A 446 26.71 -7.19 0.61
C ASP A 446 28.18 -7.60 0.49
N HIS A 447 29.09 -6.62 0.51
CA HIS A 447 30.53 -6.87 0.55
C HIS A 447 30.92 -7.76 1.75
N LEU A 448 30.47 -7.42 2.96
CA LEU A 448 30.77 -8.18 4.18
C LEU A 448 30.29 -9.64 4.09
N ASP A 449 29.04 -9.85 3.68
CA ASP A 449 28.46 -11.19 3.58
C ASP A 449 29.15 -12.02 2.49
N LYS A 450 29.53 -11.38 1.37
CA LYS A 450 30.23 -12.02 0.26
C LYS A 450 31.64 -12.44 0.64
N ILE A 451 32.47 -11.55 1.20
CA ILE A 451 33.83 -11.93 1.63
C ILE A 451 33.79 -12.96 2.76
N TYR A 452 32.77 -12.92 3.62
CA TYR A 452 32.59 -13.95 4.64
C TYR A 452 32.28 -15.32 4.05
N SER A 453 31.45 -15.38 3.01
CA SER A 453 31.20 -16.62 2.25
C SER A 453 32.47 -17.19 1.59
N LEU A 454 33.44 -16.32 1.29
CA LEU A 454 34.78 -16.66 0.77
C LEU A 454 35.79 -17.01 1.89
N GLY A 455 35.36 -17.05 3.15
CA GLY A 455 36.20 -17.43 4.30
C GLY A 455 37.02 -16.29 4.90
N ILE A 456 36.77 -15.03 4.50
CA ILE A 456 37.41 -13.85 5.07
C ILE A 456 36.66 -13.44 6.32
N GLY A 457 37.38 -13.31 7.43
CA GLY A 457 36.77 -13.00 8.72
C GLY A 457 36.61 -11.50 8.95
N THR A 458 36.66 -11.13 10.21
CA THR A 458 36.79 -9.72 10.63
C THR A 458 37.95 -9.06 9.90
N ASN A 459 37.72 -7.86 9.35
CA ASN A 459 38.74 -7.11 8.64
C ASN A 459 38.84 -5.66 9.13
N TRP A 460 40.07 -5.13 9.05
CA TRP A 460 40.40 -3.83 9.58
C TRP A 460 39.83 -2.68 8.74
N LEU A 461 39.31 -1.66 9.43
CA LEU A 461 39.03 -0.34 8.88
C LEU A 461 40.06 0.65 9.40
N ARG A 462 40.27 1.76 8.69
CA ARG A 462 41.23 2.78 9.13
C ARG A 462 40.73 3.63 10.29
N THR A 463 39.44 3.65 10.60
CA THR A 463 38.83 4.49 11.65
C THR A 463 39.16 3.98 13.07
N PRO A 464 39.34 4.83 14.09
CA PRO A 464 39.45 4.40 15.49
C PRO A 464 38.19 3.72 16.01
N GLY A 465 38.36 2.77 16.94
CA GLY A 465 37.28 2.07 17.62
C GLY A 465 36.66 2.87 18.76
N TYR A 466 35.94 2.18 19.64
CA TYR A 466 35.14 2.80 20.70
C TYR A 466 36.01 3.41 21.82
N ASN A 467 37.13 2.76 22.12
CA ASN A 467 38.11 3.22 23.10
C ASN A 467 39.52 3.26 22.52
N TYR A 468 40.45 3.82 23.29
CA TYR A 468 41.83 4.08 22.86
C TYR A 468 42.61 2.84 22.43
N GLN A 469 42.17 1.63 22.79
CA GLN A 469 42.83 0.36 22.46
C GLN A 469 42.25 -0.33 21.24
N GLN A 470 41.38 0.34 20.48
CA GLN A 470 40.62 -0.28 19.40
C GLN A 470 40.73 0.46 18.07
N ALA A 471 40.62 -0.30 16.98
CA ALA A 471 40.31 0.21 15.65
C ALA A 471 38.95 -0.35 15.20
N SER A 472 38.29 0.36 14.29
CA SER A 472 37.04 -0.10 13.69
C SER A 472 37.26 -1.33 12.80
N VAL A 473 36.23 -2.16 12.69
CA VAL A 473 36.26 -3.37 11.86
C VAL A 473 34.91 -3.56 11.15
N LEU A 474 34.95 -4.27 10.02
CA LEU A 474 33.79 -5.03 9.54
C LEU A 474 33.81 -6.41 10.21
N TYR A 475 32.71 -6.77 10.86
CA TYR A 475 32.59 -8.00 11.65
C TYR A 475 31.44 -8.86 11.09
N PRO A 476 31.71 -10.05 10.53
CA PRO A 476 30.67 -10.89 9.94
C PRO A 476 29.52 -11.19 10.89
N GLY A 477 28.29 -11.17 10.36
CA GLY A 477 27.07 -11.36 11.16
C GLY A 477 26.66 -10.14 11.99
N TYR A 478 27.31 -8.99 11.81
CA TYR A 478 27.00 -7.75 12.51
C TYR A 478 26.94 -6.58 11.53
N TYR A 479 25.72 -6.15 11.19
CA TYR A 479 25.45 -5.16 10.15
C TYR A 479 25.62 -3.69 10.61
N GLN A 480 26.57 -3.46 11.52
CA GLN A 480 26.98 -2.16 12.01
C GLN A 480 28.48 -2.16 12.32
N LEU A 481 29.08 -0.97 12.34
CA LEU A 481 30.50 -0.84 12.62
C LEU A 481 30.83 -1.32 14.04
N GLY A 482 31.87 -2.15 14.15
CA GLY A 482 32.40 -2.64 15.42
C GLY A 482 33.75 -2.02 15.75
N GLY A 483 34.18 -2.15 17.01
CA GLY A 483 35.54 -1.83 17.45
C GLY A 483 36.21 -3.07 18.04
N GLN A 484 37.49 -3.29 17.73
CA GLN A 484 38.23 -4.44 18.23
C GLN A 484 39.66 -4.10 18.63
N SER A 485 40.24 -4.89 19.54
CA SER A 485 41.58 -4.68 20.09
C SER A 485 42.66 -4.65 19.00
N LEU A 486 43.50 -3.62 19.02
CA LEU A 486 44.58 -3.38 18.04
C LEU A 486 45.56 -4.55 17.91
N SER A 487 45.68 -5.37 18.96
CA SER A 487 46.58 -6.52 19.03
C SER A 487 46.06 -7.76 18.31
N ASN A 488 44.79 -7.78 17.90
CA ASN A 488 44.17 -8.91 17.22
C ASN A 488 44.70 -9.06 15.79
N ASN A 489 44.80 -10.29 15.30
CA ASN A 489 45.17 -10.55 13.91
C ASN A 489 43.92 -10.70 13.05
N PHE A 490 43.61 -9.68 12.27
CA PHE A 490 42.45 -9.66 11.37
C PHE A 490 42.86 -9.48 9.92
N ASP A 491 41.93 -9.82 9.03
CA ASP A 491 42.11 -9.76 7.59
C ASP A 491 42.34 -8.31 7.14
N VAL A 492 43.24 -8.16 6.18
CA VAL A 492 43.56 -6.89 5.53
C VAL A 492 42.96 -6.94 4.14
N VAL A 493 41.91 -6.15 3.91
CA VAL A 493 41.17 -6.09 2.64
C VAL A 493 41.43 -4.73 1.98
N PRO A 494 42.24 -4.68 0.92
CA PRO A 494 42.53 -3.43 0.23
C PRO A 494 41.33 -2.83 -0.48
N SER A 495 41.36 -1.51 -0.62
CA SER A 495 40.40 -0.73 -1.40
C SER A 495 41.11 0.28 -2.29
N LEU A 496 40.42 0.67 -3.35
CA LEU A 496 40.89 1.64 -4.36
C LEU A 496 39.78 2.63 -4.68
N VAL A 497 40.18 3.76 -5.25
CA VAL A 497 39.26 4.60 -6.02
C VAL A 497 39.69 4.55 -7.47
N VAL A 498 38.78 4.16 -8.35
CA VAL A 498 39.06 3.95 -9.78
C VAL A 498 38.11 4.75 -10.65
N HIS A 499 38.58 5.10 -11.85
CA HIS A 499 37.79 5.62 -12.96
C HIS A 499 37.65 4.53 -14.02
N LEU A 500 36.42 4.18 -14.40
CA LEU A 500 36.11 3.14 -15.38
C LEU A 500 34.99 3.64 -16.29
N GLU A 501 35.31 3.81 -17.58
CA GLU A 501 34.40 4.29 -18.64
C GLU A 501 33.41 3.23 -19.13
#